data_AF-A0A9J6QYD4-F1
#
_entry.id   AF-A0A9J6QYD4-F1
#
_cell.length_a   1.000
_cell.length_b   1.000
_cell.length_c   1.000
_cell.angle_alpha   90.00
_cell.angle_beta   90.00
_cell.angle_gamma   90.00
#
_symmetry.space_group_name_H-M   'P 1'
#
loop_
_entity.id
_entity.type
_entity.pdbx_description
1 polymer ?
#
loop_
_entity_poly.entity_id
_entity_poly.type
_entity_poly.pdbx_seq_one_letter_code
_entity_poly.pdbx_strand_id
1 'polypeptide(L)' 'MAYYNVCPICGATLDPGEHCDCEDKIIMEQARLEKKLKMNSTGQYSLKFENTEKKGGQYG' A
#
# COMPACT_ATOMS: atom_id res chain seq x y z
N MET A 1 18.03 -19.16 24.11
CA MET A 1 16.66 -19.05 23.57
C MET A 1 16.64 -17.85 22.65
N ALA A 2 16.20 -18.01 21.40
CA ALA A 2 16.04 -16.88 20.49
C ALA A 2 14.75 -16.14 20.87
N TYR A 3 14.87 -14.88 21.27
CA TYR A 3 13.73 -14.04 21.58
C TYR A 3 13.24 -13.44 20.26
N TYR A 4 12.06 -13.83 19.81
CA TYR A 4 11.38 -13.18 18.69
C TYR A 4 10.24 -12.32 19.25
N ASN A 5 9.96 -11.20 18.57
CA ASN A 5 8.81 -10.37 18.86
C ASN A 5 7.68 -10.72 17.89
N VAL A 6 6.43 -10.62 18.31
CA VAL A 6 5.30 -10.75 17.40
C VAL A 6 4.62 -9.39 17.30
N CYS A 7 4.44 -8.89 16.08
CA CYS A 7 3.73 -7.64 15.85
C CYS A 7 2.26 -7.80 16.29
N PRO A 8 1.74 -6.95 17.19
CA PRO A 8 0.35 -7.05 17.65
C PRO A 8 -0.68 -6.63 16.58
N ILE A 9 -0.23 -6.00 15.49
CA ILE A 9 -1.11 -5.43 14.46
C ILE A 9 -1.29 -6.42 13.31
N CYS A 10 -0.19 -6.92 12.75
CA CYS A 10 -0.23 -7.84 11.61
C CYS A 10 0.08 -9.30 11.97
N GLY A 11 0.54 -9.58 13.19
CA GLY A 11 0.90 -10.92 13.64
C GLY A 11 2.24 -11.45 13.10
N ALA A 12 3.05 -10.60 12.46
CA ALA A 12 4.35 -11.01 11.93
C ALA A 12 5.33 -11.36 13.06
N THR A 13 6.10 -12.43 12.89
CA THR A 13 7.23 -12.77 13.74
C THR A 13 8.44 -11.95 13.31
N LEU A 14 8.93 -11.09 14.21
CA LEU A 14 10.04 -10.18 14.02
C LEU A 14 11.27 -10.71 14.76
N ASP A 15 12.42 -10.57 14.14
CA ASP A 15 13.70 -10.85 14.77
C ASP A 15 14.03 -9.82 15.87
N PRO A 16 14.86 -10.18 16.88
CA PRO A 16 15.27 -9.25 17.92
C PRO A 16 16.10 -8.11 17.31
N GLY A 17 15.48 -6.93 17.21
CA GLY A 17 16.05 -5.73 16.58
C GLY A 17 15.36 -5.32 15.28
N GLU A 18 14.43 -6.12 14.75
CA GLU A 18 13.57 -5.70 13.65
C GLU A 18 12.37 -4.89 14.17
N HIS A 19 12.03 -3.86 13.39
CA HIS A 19 10.80 -3.10 13.55
C HIS A 19 9.78 -3.55 12.51
N CYS A 20 8.50 -3.47 12.85
CA CYS A 20 7.44 -3.81 11.91
C CYS A 20 6.92 -2.55 11.21
N ASP A 21 6.98 -2.53 9.88
CA ASP A 21 6.48 -1.40 9.06
C ASP A 21 5.03 -1.62 8.56
N CYS A 22 4.24 -2.45 9.27
CA CYS A 22 2.90 -2.79 8.79
C CYS A 22 1.96 -1.58 8.80
N GLU A 23 2.07 -0.69 9.78
CA GLU A 23 1.31 0.56 9.86
C GLU A 23 1.70 1.50 8.73
N ASP A 24 2.99 1.65 8.44
CA ASP A 24 3.48 2.48 7.34
C ASP A 24 2.95 1.99 5.99
N LYS A 25 2.89 0.67 5.79
CA LYS A 25 2.29 0.07 4.59
C LYS A 25 0.80 0.40 4.48
N ILE A 26 0.05 0.35 5.57
CA ILE A 26 -1.38 0.70 5.58
C ILE A 26 -1.56 2.17 5.21
N ILE A 27 -0.78 3.07 5.82
CA ILE A 27 -0.82 4.52 5.55
C ILE A 27 -0.45 4.81 4.09
N MET A 28 0.62 4.18 3.58
CA MET A 28 1.07 4.34 2.20
C MET A 28 0.02 3.87 1.19
N GLU A 29 -0.60 2.72 1.43
CA GLU A 29 -1.65 2.19 0.55
C GLU A 29 -2.92 3.05 0.59
N GLN A 30 -3.32 3.54 1.77
CA GLN A 30 -4.41 4.51 1.89
C GLN A 30 -4.10 5.79 1.12
N ALA A 31 -2.94 6.39 1.32
CA ALA A 31 -2.53 7.60 0.60
C ALA A 31 -2.45 7.37 -0.92
N ARG A 32 -2.02 6.17 -1.35
CA ARG A 32 -1.98 5.78 -2.76
C ARG A 32 -3.38 5.63 -3.35
N LEU A 33 -4.29 5.06 -2.58
CA LEU A 33 -5.68 4.90 -2.98
C LEU A 33 -6.38 6.26 -3.06
N GLU A 34 -6.18 7.14 -2.08
CA GLU A 34 -6.71 8.51 -2.07
C GLU A 34 -6.21 9.33 -3.27
N LYS A 35 -4.93 9.22 -3.64
CA LYS A 35 -4.42 9.88 -4.85
C LYS A 35 -5.12 9.41 -6.13
N LYS A 36 -5.51 8.13 -6.17
CA LYS A 36 -6.19 7.50 -7.30
C LYS A 36 -7.71 7.67 -7.27
N LEU A 37 -8.31 8.05 -6.15
CA LEU A 37 -9.76 8.24 -6.01
C LEU A 37 -10.10 9.73 -5.93
N LYS A 38 -11.10 10.17 -6.69
CA LYS A 38 -11.66 11.52 -6.61
C LYS A 38 -13.13 11.41 -6.29
N MET A 39 -13.59 12.05 -5.23
CA MET A 39 -15.03 12.16 -4.95
C MET A 39 -15.64 13.23 -5.85
N ASN A 40 -16.75 12.91 -6.50
CA ASN A 40 -17.56 13.87 -7.25
C ASN A 40 -18.61 14.51 -6.33
N SER A 41 -19.22 15.61 -6.77
CA SER A 41 -20.28 16.33 -6.04
C SER A 41 -21.52 15.49 -5.73
N THR A 42 -21.69 14.35 -6.42
CA THR A 42 -22.77 13.37 -6.20
C THR A 42 -22.41 12.29 -5.17
N GLY A 43 -21.25 12.39 -4.50
CA GLY A 43 -20.79 11.40 -3.52
C GLY A 43 -20.23 10.11 -4.12
N GLN A 44 -20.13 10.03 -5.45
CA GLN A 44 -19.51 8.90 -6.13
C GLN A 44 -18.00 9.08 -6.21
N TYR A 45 -17.24 8.01 -5.98
CA TYR A 45 -15.80 7.98 -6.23
C TYR A 45 -15.50 7.66 -7.70
N SER A 46 -14.60 8.42 -8.30
CA SER A 46 -14.06 8.19 -9.64
C SER A 46 -12.58 7.87 -9.56
N LEU A 47 -12.15 6.86 -10.32
CA LEU A 47 -10.74 6.52 -10.46
C LEU A 47 -10.06 7.55 -11.36
N LYS A 48 -9.02 8.22 -10.85
CA LYS A 48 -8.07 8.99 -11.65
C LYS A 48 -7.13 8.00 -12.34
N PHE A 49 -7.47 7.66 -13.57
CA PHE A 49 -6.53 6.99 -14.45
C PHE A 49 -5.55 8.06 -14.96
N GLU A 50 -4.32 8.06 -14.47
CA GLU A 50 -3.23 8.69 -15.21
C GLU A 50 -3.04 7.87 -16.49
N ASN A 51 -3.32 8.49 -17.63
CA ASN A 51 -3.01 7.95 -18.94
C ASN A 51 -1.48 7.85 -19.07
N THR A 52 -0.89 6.80 -18.51
CA THR A 52 0.42 6.36 -18.97
C THR A 52 0.18 5.74 -20.33
N GLU A 53 0.38 6.52 -21.39
CA GLU A 53 0.50 6.01 -22.76
C GLU A 53 1.63 4.96 -22.76
N LYS A 54 1.26 3.71 -22.49
CA LYS A 54 2.17 2.59 -22.63
C LYS A 54 2.50 2.49 -24.11
N LYS A 55 3.70 2.95 -24.51
CA LYS A 55 4.31 2.48 -25.76
C LYS A 55 4.26 0.95 -25.73
N GLY A 56 3.53 0.39 -26.69
CA GLY A 56 3.24 -1.03 -26.75
C GLY A 56 4.51 -1.87 -26.91
N GLY A 57 4.44 -3.07 -26.33
CA GLY A 57 4.99 -4.32 -26.84
C GLY A 57 6.49 -4.40 -27.15
N GLN A 58 7.23 -5.15 -26.35
CA GLN A 58 8.27 -6.05 -26.87
C GLN A 58 8.56 -7.17 -25.86
N TYR A 59 7.95 -8.34 -26.09
CA TYR A 59 8.53 -9.61 -25.67
C TYR A 59 8.81 -10.36 -26.97
N GLY A 60 10.10 -10.55 -27.24
CA GLY A 60 10.61 -11.31 -28.38
C GLY A 60 10.65 -12.80 -28.09
#